data_AF-A0A2S5DJU1-F1
#
_entry.id   AF-A0A2S5DJU1-F1
#
_cell.length_a   1.000
_cell.length_b   1.000
_cell.length_c   1.000
_cell.angle_alpha   90.00
_cell.angle_beta   90.00
_cell.angle_gamma   90.00
#
_symmetry.space_group_name_H-M   'P 1'
#
loop_
_entity.id
_entity.type
_entity.pdbx_description
1 polymer ?
#
loop_
_entity_poly.entity_id
_entity_poly.type
_entity_poly.pdbx_seq_one_letter_code
_entity_poly.pdbx_strand_id
1 'polypeptide(L)'
;MRALPLLLLIYPFAEIAALVALAGRIGGFAVFMLVILSSLLGLWMLRNQKLGALLTLGSVLRQGDKVSLYSLLWPLRYALAGLLFLLPGLLSDLAAILLLLPLKGPDIQLRTAGPSPGPAAGPAQNGDIIEGEYHRVDEDTPPGRRLQ
;
A
#
# COMPACT_ATOMS: atom_id res chain seq x y z
N MET A 1 -22.22 -7.98 11.83
CA MET A 1 -20.87 -8.19 12.41
C MET A 1 -20.59 -9.64 12.86
N ARG A 2 -21.58 -10.56 12.89
CA ARG A 2 -21.36 -11.96 13.36
C ARG A 2 -20.99 -12.97 12.27
N ALA A 3 -21.09 -12.60 10.98
CA ALA A 3 -20.85 -13.52 9.87
C ALA A 3 -19.34 -13.75 9.57
N LEU A 4 -18.49 -12.77 9.88
CA LEU A 4 -17.05 -12.83 9.62
C LEU A 4 -16.36 -14.07 10.27
N PRO A 5 -16.53 -14.35 11.58
CA PRO A 5 -15.94 -15.54 12.19
C PRO A 5 -16.52 -16.84 11.62
N LEU A 6 -17.79 -16.84 11.22
CA LEU A 6 -18.45 -18.01 10.66
C LEU A 6 -17.90 -18.33 9.27
N LEU A 7 -17.65 -17.32 8.45
CA LEU A 7 -17.04 -17.47 7.13
C LEU A 7 -15.58 -17.92 7.25
N LEU A 8 -14.82 -17.34 8.18
CA LEU A 8 -13.45 -17.78 8.50
C LEU A 8 -13.41 -19.25 8.90
N LEU A 9 -14.40 -19.72 9.67
CA LEU A 9 -14.48 -21.12 10.08
C LEU A 9 -14.87 -22.03 8.91
N ILE A 10 -15.84 -21.65 8.08
CA ILE A 10 -16.32 -22.46 6.94
C ILE A 10 -15.27 -22.55 5.82
N TYR A 11 -14.49 -21.49 5.62
CA TYR A 11 -13.50 -21.39 4.55
C TYR A 11 -12.54 -22.60 4.44
N PRO A 12 -11.81 -23.02 5.49
CA PRO A 12 -10.92 -24.17 5.40
C PRO A 12 -11.66 -25.49 5.11
N PHE A 13 -12.90 -25.66 5.59
CA PHE A 13 -13.68 -26.85 5.25
C PHE A 13 -14.07 -26.86 3.77
N ALA A 14 -14.42 -25.69 3.20
CA ALA A 14 -14.70 -25.56 1.78
C ALA A 14 -13.48 -25.90 0.92
N GLU A 15 -12.28 -25.50 1.34
CA GLU A 15 -11.03 -25.84 0.65
C GLU A 15 -10.75 -27.33 0.65
N ILE A 16 -10.85 -27.98 1.82
CA ILE A 16 -10.64 -29.42 1.94
C ILE A 16 -11.67 -30.17 1.09
N ALA A 17 -12.94 -29.78 1.14
CA ALA A 17 -14.00 -30.39 0.33
C ALA A 17 -13.71 -30.26 -1.18
N ALA A 18 -13.26 -29.08 -1.62
CA ALA A 18 -12.90 -28.84 -3.02
C ALA A 18 -11.69 -29.69 -3.44
N LEU A 19 -10.64 -29.75 -2.62
CA LEU A 19 -9.43 -30.55 -2.90
C LEU A 19 -9.74 -32.04 -2.95
N VAL A 20 -10.57 -32.55 -2.03
CA VAL A 20 -11.01 -33.96 -2.05
C VAL A 20 -11.87 -34.26 -3.28
N ALA A 21 -12.80 -33.35 -3.63
CA ALA A 21 -13.59 -33.50 -4.85
C ALA A 21 -12.73 -33.49 -6.11
N LEU A 22 -11.69 -32.67 -6.16
CA LEU A 22 -10.73 -32.65 -7.27
C LEU A 22 -9.86 -33.92 -7.28
N ALA A 23 -9.39 -34.38 -6.12
CA ALA A 23 -8.62 -35.61 -5.99
C ALA A 23 -9.40 -36.83 -6.49
N GLY A 24 -10.72 -36.86 -6.30
CA GLY A 24 -11.59 -37.90 -6.87
C GLY A 24 -11.68 -37.87 -8.40
N ARG A 25 -11.36 -36.73 -9.05
CA ARG A 25 -11.41 -36.58 -10.52
C ARG A 25 -10.06 -36.80 -11.20
N ILE A 26 -8.99 -36.24 -10.65
CA ILE A 26 -7.64 -36.27 -11.28
C ILE A 26 -6.62 -37.12 -10.51
N GLY A 27 -6.98 -37.67 -9.35
CA GLY A 27 -6.13 -38.49 -8.50
C GLY A 27 -5.46 -37.71 -7.37
N GLY A 28 -5.33 -38.36 -6.21
CA GLY A 28 -4.75 -37.75 -5.00
C GLY A 28 -3.28 -37.34 -5.17
N PHE A 29 -2.48 -38.12 -5.90
CA PHE A 29 -1.08 -37.77 -6.17
C PHE A 29 -0.94 -36.49 -7.02
N ALA A 30 -1.81 -36.32 -8.02
CA ALA A 30 -1.84 -35.11 -8.84
C ALA A 30 -2.19 -33.87 -8.01
N VAL A 31 -3.21 -33.98 -7.14
CA VAL A 31 -3.58 -32.89 -6.21
C VAL A 31 -2.47 -32.58 -5.22
N PHE A 32 -1.81 -33.61 -4.68
CA PHE A 32 -0.66 -33.41 -3.79
C PHE A 32 0.48 -32.64 -4.47
N MET A 33 0.80 -32.97 -5.72
CA MET A 33 1.76 -32.21 -6.51
C MET A 33 1.29 -30.77 -6.74
N LEU A 34 0.02 -30.55 -7.10
CA LEU A 34 -0.54 -29.20 -7.28
C LEU A 34 -0.42 -28.35 -6.01
N VAL A 35 -0.71 -28.92 -4.85
CA VAL A 35 -0.59 -28.29 -3.53
C VAL A 35 0.85 -27.87 -3.23
N ILE A 36 1.82 -28.75 -3.54
CA ILE A 36 3.24 -28.41 -3.35
C ILE A 36 3.65 -27.29 -4.31
N LEU A 37 3.32 -27.41 -5.60
CA LEU A 37 3.72 -26.44 -6.61
C LEU A 37 3.15 -25.04 -6.33
N SER A 38 1.86 -24.95 -5.99
CA SER A 38 1.19 -23.68 -5.62
C SER A 38 1.82 -23.04 -4.39
N SER A 39 2.05 -23.81 -3.33
CA SER A 39 2.70 -23.33 -2.10
C SER A 39 4.12 -22.82 -2.37
N LEU A 40 4.87 -23.54 -3.20
CA LEU A 40 6.23 -23.15 -3.58
C LEU A 40 6.24 -21.86 -4.41
N LEU A 41 5.26 -21.71 -5.31
CA LEU A 41 5.05 -20.50 -6.09
C LEU A 41 4.72 -19.32 -5.17
N GLY A 42 3.79 -19.47 -4.23
CA GLY A 42 3.44 -18.44 -3.25
C GLY A 42 4.62 -18.02 -2.40
N LEU A 43 5.41 -18.99 -1.92
CA LEU A 43 6.63 -18.72 -1.17
C LEU A 43 7.68 -17.97 -2.01
N TRP A 44 7.85 -18.36 -3.27
CA TRP A 44 8.76 -17.70 -4.21
C TRP A 44 8.32 -16.26 -4.51
N MET A 45 7.03 -16.03 -4.71
CA MET A 45 6.45 -14.69 -4.86
C MET A 45 6.80 -13.82 -3.64
N LEU A 46 6.51 -14.31 -2.43
CA LEU A 46 6.73 -13.54 -1.20
C LEU A 46 8.22 -13.26 -0.94
N ARG A 47 9.10 -14.20 -1.33
CA ARG A 47 10.55 -14.03 -1.22
C ARG A 47 11.10 -12.96 -2.15
N ASN A 48 10.56 -12.84 -3.35
CA ASN A 48 11.06 -11.93 -4.39
C ASN A 48 10.54 -10.50 -4.26
N GLN A 49 9.58 -10.27 -3.37
CA GLN A 49 8.86 -9.01 -3.25
C GLN A 49 9.64 -7.86 -2.58
N LYS A 50 10.81 -8.16 -2.00
CA LYS A 50 11.67 -7.22 -1.26
C LYS A 50 12.15 -6.03 -2.10
N LEU A 51 12.32 -6.21 -3.41
CA LEU A 51 12.78 -5.15 -4.33
C LEU A 51 11.66 -4.21 -4.78
N GLY A 52 10.46 -4.73 -5.01
CA GLY A 52 9.32 -3.95 -5.49
C GLY A 52 8.88 -2.87 -4.51
N ALA A 53 8.82 -3.21 -3.22
CA ALA A 53 8.44 -2.28 -2.16
C ALA A 53 9.40 -1.07 -2.06
N LEU A 54 10.71 -1.33 -2.15
CA LEU A 54 11.75 -0.29 -2.13
C LEU A 54 11.69 0.61 -3.36
N LEU A 55 11.40 0.06 -4.54
CA LEU A 55 11.24 0.82 -5.79
C LEU A 55 10.02 1.75 -5.74
N THR A 56 8.90 1.28 -5.17
CA THR A 56 7.73 2.14 -4.91
C THR A 56 8.08 3.28 -3.96
N LEU A 57 8.77 3.01 -2.86
CA LEU A 57 9.20 4.04 -1.91
C LEU A 57 10.12 5.07 -2.58
N GLY A 58 11.08 4.61 -3.39
CA GLY A 58 11.95 5.47 -4.18
C GLY A 58 11.19 6.33 -5.21
N SER A 59 10.13 5.79 -5.82
CA SER A 59 9.26 6.55 -6.74
C SER A 59 8.43 7.61 -6.02
N VAL A 60 7.96 7.32 -4.80
CA VAL A 60 7.25 8.27 -3.93
C VAL A 60 8.14 9.45 -3.56
N LEU A 61 9.38 9.15 -3.15
CA LEU A 61 10.38 10.15 -2.78
C LEU A 61 10.80 11.04 -3.97
N ARG A 62 10.84 10.48 -5.19
CA ARG A 62 11.27 11.21 -6.39
C ARG A 62 10.17 12.02 -7.07
N GLN A 63 8.91 11.59 -6.98
CA GLN A 63 7.83 12.21 -7.77
C GLN A 63 7.00 13.23 -7.01
N GLY A 64 7.16 13.39 -5.69
CA GLY A 64 6.67 14.52 -4.87
C GLY A 64 5.14 14.68 -4.77
N ASP A 65 4.42 14.59 -5.89
CA ASP A 65 3.01 14.97 -6.04
C ASP A 65 2.22 14.09 -7.04
N LYS A 66 2.82 13.03 -7.60
CA LYS A 66 2.17 12.16 -8.62
C LYS A 66 2.24 10.67 -8.32
N VAL A 67 2.03 10.30 -7.06
CA VAL A 67 1.96 8.89 -6.68
C VAL A 67 0.53 8.40 -6.86
N SER A 68 0.29 7.62 -7.91
CA SER A 68 -0.99 6.92 -8.07
C SER A 68 -1.15 5.91 -6.94
N LEU A 69 -2.30 5.91 -6.25
CA LEU A 69 -2.62 4.89 -5.24
C LEU A 69 -2.42 3.47 -5.77
N TYR A 70 -2.70 3.26 -7.07
CA TYR A 70 -2.54 1.97 -7.73
C TYR A 70 -1.10 1.42 -7.64
N SER A 71 -0.09 2.28 -7.74
CA SER A 71 1.31 1.84 -7.65
C SER A 71 1.67 1.37 -6.24
N LEU A 72 1.12 2.00 -5.21
CA LEU A 72 1.29 1.59 -3.80
C LEU A 72 0.51 0.34 -3.44
N LEU A 73 -0.68 0.15 -4.02
CA LEU A 73 -1.44 -1.08 -3.80
C LEU A 73 -0.77 -2.28 -4.46
N TRP A 74 -0.04 -2.10 -5.58
CA TRP A 74 0.56 -3.21 -6.33
C TRP A 74 1.44 -4.16 -5.50
N PRO A 75 2.40 -3.69 -4.69
CA PRO A 75 3.09 -4.55 -3.74
C PRO A 75 2.14 -5.24 -2.75
N LEU A 76 1.14 -4.54 -2.19
CA LEU A 76 0.24 -5.15 -1.22
C LEU A 76 -0.59 -6.30 -1.81
N ARG A 77 -1.21 -6.10 -2.99
CA ARG A 77 -1.98 -7.16 -3.67
C ARG A 77 -1.12 -8.35 -4.06
N TYR A 78 0.11 -8.13 -4.55
CA TYR A 78 1.03 -9.23 -4.85
C TYR A 78 1.40 -10.02 -3.58
N ALA A 79 1.51 -9.35 -2.42
CA ALA A 79 1.85 -10.01 -1.16
C ALA A 79 0.68 -10.86 -0.66
N LEU A 80 -0.53 -10.30 -0.73
CA LEU A 80 -1.77 -11.01 -0.42
C LEU A 80 -1.96 -12.21 -1.35
N ALA A 81 -1.71 -12.08 -2.66
CA ALA A 81 -1.79 -13.19 -3.61
C ALA A 81 -0.77 -14.29 -3.27
N GLY A 82 0.47 -13.92 -2.93
CA GLY A 82 1.48 -14.87 -2.47
C GLY A 82 1.09 -15.58 -1.18
N LEU A 83 0.48 -14.87 -0.23
CA LEU A 83 -0.03 -15.44 1.02
C LEU A 83 -1.21 -16.39 0.79
N LEU A 84 -2.11 -16.07 -0.14
CA LEU A 84 -3.20 -16.96 -0.54
C LEU A 84 -2.66 -18.24 -1.21
N PHE A 85 -1.68 -18.12 -2.13
CA PHE A 85 -1.03 -19.29 -2.74
C PHE A 85 -0.27 -20.15 -1.72
N LEU A 86 0.23 -19.56 -0.63
CA LEU A 86 0.91 -20.28 0.44
C LEU A 86 -0.06 -21.16 1.26
N LEU A 87 -1.35 -20.82 1.25
CA LEU A 87 -2.43 -21.65 1.81
C LEU A 87 -3.00 -22.50 0.66
N PRO A 88 -2.40 -23.67 0.37
CA PRO A 88 -2.77 -24.42 -0.82
C PRO A 88 -4.24 -24.84 -0.76
N GLY A 89 -4.99 -24.39 -1.75
CA GLY A 89 -6.44 -24.56 -1.81
C GLY A 89 -6.98 -24.16 -3.18
N LEU A 90 -8.08 -24.79 -3.60
CA LEU A 90 -8.72 -24.47 -4.88
C LEU A 90 -9.29 -23.06 -4.89
N LEU A 91 -9.91 -22.62 -3.79
CA LEU A 91 -10.52 -21.30 -3.72
C LEU A 91 -9.44 -20.23 -3.53
N SER A 92 -8.45 -20.51 -2.67
CA SER A 92 -7.29 -19.65 -2.40
C SER A 92 -6.45 -19.43 -3.66
N ASP A 93 -6.14 -20.48 -4.42
CA ASP A 93 -5.38 -20.38 -5.67
C ASP A 93 -6.14 -19.53 -6.70
N LEU A 94 -7.45 -19.75 -6.85
CA LEU A 94 -8.27 -18.99 -7.79
C LEU A 94 -8.36 -17.51 -7.40
N ALA A 95 -8.54 -17.23 -6.12
CA ALA A 95 -8.55 -15.87 -5.58
C ALA A 95 -7.17 -15.18 -5.71
N ALA A 96 -6.07 -15.91 -5.51
CA ALA A 96 -4.72 -15.41 -5.71
C ALA A 96 -4.45 -15.03 -7.17
N ILE A 97 -4.82 -15.90 -8.12
CA ILE A 97 -4.70 -15.64 -9.55
C ILE A 97 -5.55 -14.43 -9.95
N LEU A 98 -6.79 -14.33 -9.44
CA LEU A 98 -7.66 -13.20 -9.70
C LEU A 98 -7.07 -11.89 -9.15
N LEU A 99 -6.43 -11.94 -7.98
CA LEU A 99 -5.78 -10.78 -7.36
C LEU A 99 -4.50 -10.34 -8.08
N LEU A 100 -3.79 -11.29 -8.69
CA LEU A 100 -2.60 -11.03 -9.50
C LEU A 100 -2.94 -10.39 -10.84
N LEU A 101 -4.15 -10.61 -11.35
CA LEU A 101 -4.62 -10.01 -12.59
C LEU A 101 -4.64 -8.48 -12.44
N PRO A 102 -4.10 -7.71 -13.41
CA PRO A 102 -4.08 -6.26 -13.34
C PRO A 102 -5.51 -5.72 -13.50
N LEU A 103 -6.24 -5.63 -12.39
CA LEU A 103 -7.50 -4.90 -12.33
C LEU A 103 -7.16 -3.43 -12.60
N LYS A 104 -7.64 -2.88 -13.72
CA LYS A 104 -7.58 -1.44 -13.99
C LYS A 104 -8.34 -0.73 -12.87
N GLY A 105 -7.63 -0.29 -11.83
CA GLY A 105 -8.22 0.52 -10.78
C GLY A 105 -8.70 1.85 -11.36
N PRO A 106 -9.74 2.49 -10.78
CA PRO A 106 -10.03 3.87 -11.09
C PRO A 106 -8.76 4.68 -10.83
N ASP A 107 -8.43 5.60 -11.75
CA ASP A 107 -7.26 6.46 -11.65
C ASP A 107 -7.55 7.54 -10.59
N ILE A 108 -7.55 7.12 -9.32
CA ILE A 108 -7.76 8.01 -8.19
C ILE A 108 -6.42 8.71 -7.95
N GLN A 109 -6.22 9.82 -8.65
CA GLN A 109 -5.17 10.77 -8.34
C GLN A 109 -5.49 11.37 -6.97
N LEU A 110 -4.87 10.85 -5.92
CA LEU A 110 -4.77 11.59 -4.67
C LEU A 110 -3.93 12.82 -4.97
N ARG A 111 -4.61 13.93 -5.27
CA ARG A 111 -4.01 15.25 -5.12
C ARG A 111 -3.70 15.40 -3.64
N THR A 112 -2.48 15.07 -3.25
CA THR A 112 -1.87 15.69 -2.08
C THR A 112 -1.92 17.19 -2.37
N ALA A 113 -2.68 17.93 -1.58
CA ALA A 113 -2.67 19.38 -1.60
C ALA A 113 -1.29 19.83 -1.09
N GLY A 114 -0.28 19.75 -1.95
CA GLY A 114 0.95 20.49 -1.78
C GLY A 114 0.61 21.99 -1.79
N PRO A 115 1.41 22.83 -1.10
CA PRO A 115 1.23 24.27 -1.14
C PRO A 115 1.18 24.70 -2.60
N SER A 116 0.06 25.29 -3.03
CA SER A 116 -0.08 25.80 -4.39
C SER A 116 1.08 26.78 -4.64
N PRO A 117 1.85 26.64 -5.74
CA PRO A 117 2.74 27.72 -6.16
C PRO A 117 1.84 28.93 -6.38
N GLY A 118 2.02 29.94 -5.52
CA GLY A 118 1.23 31.16 -5.56
C GLY A 118 1.25 31.75 -6.97
N PRO A 119 0.15 32.35 -7.43
CA PRO A 119 0.12 32.95 -8.76
C PRO A 119 1.21 34.01 -8.85
N ALA A 120 1.99 33.94 -9.92
CA ALA A 120 2.86 35.02 -10.35
C ALA A 120 2.05 36.34 -10.38
N ALA A 121 2.64 37.37 -9.79
CA ALA A 121 2.28 38.78 -9.79
C ALA A 121 1.07 39.19 -10.65
N GLY A 122 -0.03 39.55 -9.98
CA GLY A 122 -1.19 40.26 -10.51
C GLY A 122 -1.87 41.05 -9.37
N PRO A 123 -2.44 42.23 -9.64
CA PRO A 123 -2.56 43.30 -8.66
C PRO A 123 -3.60 43.04 -7.57
N ALA A 124 -3.25 43.52 -6.38
CA ALA A 124 -3.93 43.36 -5.10
C ALA A 124 -5.41 43.79 -5.10
N GLN A 125 -6.25 42.95 -4.48
CA GLN A 125 -7.49 43.41 -3.87
C GLN A 125 -7.81 42.58 -2.62
N ASN A 126 -7.68 43.24 -1.48
CA ASN A 126 -8.30 43.00 -0.17
C ASN A 126 -8.37 41.56 0.35
N GLY A 127 -7.46 41.26 1.28
CA GLY A 127 -7.57 40.12 2.19
C GLY A 127 -6.43 40.14 3.19
N ASP A 128 -6.49 41.09 4.13
CA ASP A 128 -5.76 41.17 5.40
C ASP A 128 -4.52 40.25 5.55
N ILE A 129 -3.45 40.58 4.84
CA ILE A 129 -2.12 40.02 5.06
C ILE A 129 -1.42 40.98 6.02
N ILE A 130 -1.31 40.59 7.28
CA ILE A 130 -0.57 41.35 8.28
C ILE A 130 0.92 41.02 8.11
N GLU A 131 1.64 41.85 7.34
CA GLU A 131 3.10 41.87 7.35
C GLU A 131 3.59 42.53 8.63
N GLY A 132 4.22 41.73 9.50
CA GLY A 132 4.90 42.24 10.68
C GLY A 132 6.25 42.84 10.30
N GLU A 133 6.39 44.16 10.33
CA GLU A 133 7.70 44.80 10.37
C GLU A 133 8.39 44.48 11.69
N TYR A 134 9.62 43.94 11.62
CA TYR A 134 10.48 43.83 12.78
C TYR A 134 11.55 44.92 12.70
N HIS A 135 11.63 45.74 13.75
CA HIS A 135 12.78 46.60 13.95
C HIS A 135 13.64 45.97 15.04
N ARG A 136 14.93 45.73 14.77
CA ARG A 136 15.87 45.37 15.85
C ARG A 136 16.02 46.61 16.72
N VAL A 137 15.51 46.51 17.94
CA VAL A 137 15.86 47.46 18.99
C VAL A 137 17.19 46.97 19.55
N ASP A 138 18.28 47.54 19.04
CA ASP A 138 19.58 47.42 19.69
C ASP A 138 19.50 48.29 20.95
N GLU A 139 19.20 47.65 22.08
CA GLU A 139 19.15 48.32 23.37
C GLU A 139 20.58 48.64 23.80
N ASP A 140 20.96 49.92 23.69
CA ASP A 140 22.20 50.46 24.25
C ASP A 140 22.15 50.23 25.77
N THR A 141 22.72 49.10 26.19
CA THR A 141 22.84 48.72 27.59
C THR A 141 23.70 49.78 28.29
N PRO A 142 23.16 50.57 29.24
CA PRO A 142 23.96 51.56 29.94
C PRO A 142 25.06 50.85 30.74
N PRO A 143 26.32 51.30 30.66
CA PRO A 143 27.44 50.65 31.33
C PRO A 143 27.33 50.90 32.83
N GLY A 144 26.71 49.99 33.58
CA GLY A 144 26.60 50.21 35.03
C GLY A 144 25.97 49.11 35.86
N ARG A 145 25.15 48.22 35.31
CA ARG A 145 24.52 47.18 36.14
C ARG A 145 25.36 45.91 36.18
N ARG A 146 26.49 45.96 36.90
CA ARG A 146 27.12 44.74 37.41
C ARG A 146 26.15 44.12 38.41
N LEU A 147 25.60 42.97 38.05
CA LEU A 147 24.89 42.10 38.98
C LEU A 147 25.91 41.64 40.03
N GLN A 148 25.73 42.07 41.28
CA GLN A 148 26.29 41.40 42.45
C GLN A 148 25.28 40.37 42.94
#